data_AF-A0AA38P9S9-F1
#
_entry.id   AF-A0AA38P9S9-F1
#
_cell.length_a   1.000
_cell.length_b   1.000
_cell.length_c   1.000
_cell.angle_alpha   90.00
_cell.angle_beta   90.00
_cell.angle_gamma   90.00
#
_symmetry.space_group_name_H-M   'P 1'
#
loop_
_entity.id
_entity.type
_entity.pdbx_description
1 polymer ?
#
loop_
_entity_poly.entity_id
_entity_poly.type
_entity_poly.pdbx_seq_one_letter_code
_entity_poly.pdbx_strand_id
1 'polypeptide(L)'
;LLDLTCCAIASRHLGDGTLSSVAPRLQSLLTNCIAKMILQSRKSETLESIQCLLILLLWVPVFGTDVGSRDGRLLIASAVTMALNMRLNEACELTVALRVAQARGEDVSNQDLVGATDRARLWLALTNIESLLCTGSGRHPLTKRTASYLKIITLSPHLPASNVIAGQDLRLRLLAELFDVTEAGIAIRLRSLSDSVIEQWHDGFIRVLGSMDRVTRLLTPLPLVAESDEFYFKTLHIFERTCRYLVLYHACLTACQHFANTGKDHPYWFKQVRPRGLDVLLIWGKESVAVAESVLVAFLEADVRLLGTMPDYMFNMIAFASSFVTGVRFLVIQVGVDFPGSIERLLDRTICKLNQCSLFSDSAAAKCSALIKA
;
A
#
# COMPACT_ATOMS: atom_id res chain seq x y z
N LEU A 1 -5.50 23.85 10.01
CA LEU A 1 -6.26 22.73 9.37
C LEU A 1 -5.57 21.40 9.60
N LEU A 2 -4.27 21.29 9.30
CA LEU A 2 -3.49 20.07 9.58
C LEU A 2 -3.62 19.62 11.05
N ASP A 3 -3.52 20.52 12.02
CA ASP A 3 -3.72 20.17 13.43
C ASP A 3 -5.11 19.59 13.72
N LEU A 4 -6.16 20.20 13.14
CA LEU A 4 -7.52 19.68 13.27
C LEU A 4 -7.64 18.27 12.71
N THR A 5 -7.00 18.00 11.57
CA THR A 5 -6.91 16.67 10.97
C THR A 5 -6.20 15.69 11.89
N CYS A 6 -5.02 16.06 12.41
CA CYS A 6 -4.27 15.24 13.34
C CYS A 6 -5.06 14.96 14.63
N CYS A 7 -5.71 15.97 15.21
CA CYS A 7 -6.59 15.82 16.38
C CYS A 7 -7.78 14.91 16.09
N ALA A 8 -8.41 15.05 14.91
CA ALA A 8 -9.53 14.18 14.53
C ALA A 8 -9.09 12.72 14.38
N ILE A 9 -7.91 12.47 13.80
CA ILE A 9 -7.34 11.11 13.74
C ILE A 9 -7.01 10.64 15.15
N ALA A 10 -6.25 11.40 15.94
CA ALA A 10 -5.83 11.04 17.29
C ALA A 10 -7.00 10.80 18.24
N SER A 11 -8.15 11.44 18.02
CA SER A 11 -9.35 11.26 18.83
C SER A 11 -9.81 9.80 18.92
N ARG A 12 -9.45 8.95 17.93
CA ARG A 12 -9.69 7.50 17.94
C ARG A 12 -9.14 6.76 19.16
N HIS A 13 -8.15 7.34 19.83
CA HIS A 13 -7.50 6.75 21.00
C HIS A 13 -8.12 7.22 22.33
N LEU A 14 -9.17 8.06 22.28
CA LEU A 14 -9.92 8.47 23.46
C LEU A 14 -10.85 7.33 23.91
N GLY A 15 -11.08 7.23 25.21
CA GLY A 15 -12.07 6.27 25.75
C GLY A 15 -13.51 6.62 25.32
N ASP A 16 -14.37 5.61 25.25
CA ASP A 16 -15.72 5.68 24.64
C ASP A 16 -16.58 6.88 25.06
N GLY A 17 -16.56 7.24 26.35
CA GLY A 17 -17.31 8.40 26.87
C GLY A 17 -16.82 9.75 26.32
N THR A 18 -15.51 9.94 26.26
CA THR A 18 -14.91 11.16 25.69
C THR A 18 -15.01 11.14 24.16
N LEU A 19 -14.80 9.97 23.56
CA LEU A 19 -14.85 9.75 22.13
C LEU A 19 -16.22 10.15 21.55
N SER A 20 -17.30 9.66 22.16
CA SER A 20 -18.68 9.95 21.73
C SER A 20 -19.08 11.43 21.84
N SER A 21 -18.46 12.20 22.74
CA SER A 21 -18.74 13.64 22.88
C SER A 21 -17.88 14.53 21.98
N VAL A 22 -16.60 14.17 21.78
CA VAL A 22 -15.61 15.01 21.09
C VAL A 22 -15.53 14.70 19.60
N ALA A 23 -15.48 13.43 19.22
CA ALA A 23 -15.21 13.04 17.84
C ALA A 23 -16.29 13.51 16.84
N PRO A 24 -17.60 13.48 17.14
CA PRO A 24 -18.61 14.01 16.21
C PRO A 24 -18.41 15.51 15.90
N ARG A 25 -18.04 16.30 16.91
CA ARG A 25 -17.78 17.74 16.76
C ARG A 25 -16.53 18.00 15.91
N LEU A 26 -15.46 17.25 16.17
CA LEU A 26 -14.23 17.34 15.37
C LEU A 26 -14.47 16.93 13.92
N GLN A 27 -15.20 15.82 13.68
CA GLN A 27 -15.52 15.34 12.33
C GLN A 27 -16.40 16.33 11.56
N SER A 28 -17.40 16.93 12.21
CA SER A 28 -18.25 17.97 11.59
C SER A 28 -17.44 19.21 11.20
N LEU A 29 -16.59 19.71 12.11
CA LEU A 29 -15.71 20.85 11.83
C LEU A 29 -14.75 20.55 10.69
N LEU A 30 -14.13 19.37 10.72
CA LEU A 30 -13.18 18.91 9.71
C LEU A 30 -13.85 18.80 8.34
N THR A 31 -15.03 18.19 8.26
CA THR A 31 -15.80 18.06 7.02
C THR A 31 -16.12 19.42 6.41
N ASN A 32 -16.56 20.38 7.23
CA ASN A 32 -16.84 21.74 6.80
C ASN A 32 -15.58 22.45 6.27
N CYS A 33 -14.44 22.29 6.95
CA CYS A 33 -13.18 22.89 6.51
C CYS A 33 -12.68 22.27 5.20
N ILE A 34 -12.77 20.95 5.04
CA ILE A 34 -12.36 20.26 3.81
C ILE A 34 -13.25 20.64 2.64
N ALA A 35 -14.57 20.70 2.83
CA ALA A 35 -15.49 21.10 1.78
C ALA A 35 -15.14 22.51 1.25
N LYS A 36 -14.87 23.45 2.16
CA LYS A 36 -14.39 24.80 1.78
C LYS A 36 -13.05 24.75 1.05
N MET A 37 -12.10 23.96 1.54
CA MET A 37 -10.78 23.80 0.93
C MET A 37 -10.85 23.24 -0.50
N ILE A 38 -11.69 22.22 -0.74
CA ILE A 38 -11.86 21.60 -2.06
C ILE A 38 -12.59 22.56 -3.01
N LEU A 39 -13.66 23.23 -2.55
CA LEU A 39 -14.45 24.14 -3.36
C LEU A 39 -13.73 25.48 -3.64
N GLN A 40 -12.80 25.88 -2.78
CA GLN A 40 -12.01 27.13 -2.89
C GLN A 40 -10.52 26.83 -3.09
N SER A 41 -10.21 25.88 -3.98
CA SER A 41 -8.87 25.30 -4.17
C SER A 41 -7.76 26.36 -4.30
N ARG A 42 -7.93 27.39 -5.14
CA ARG A 42 -6.91 28.42 -5.38
C ARG A 42 -6.43 29.17 -4.13
N LYS A 43 -7.28 29.36 -3.12
CA LYS A 43 -6.89 30.04 -1.87
C LYS A 43 -6.30 29.08 -0.83
N SER A 44 -6.42 27.78 -1.08
CA SER A 44 -6.08 26.72 -0.13
C SER A 44 -4.93 25.83 -0.62
N GLU A 45 -4.28 26.19 -1.74
CA GLU A 45 -3.11 25.52 -2.30
C GLU A 45 -1.88 25.75 -1.43
N THR A 46 -1.73 24.94 -0.38
CA THR A 46 -0.56 24.92 0.49
C THR A 46 -0.08 23.48 0.70
N LEU A 47 1.17 23.30 1.14
CA LEU A 47 1.73 21.98 1.41
C LEU A 47 0.96 21.27 2.54
N GLU A 48 0.51 22.02 3.54
CA GLU A 48 -0.27 21.53 4.67
C GLU A 48 -1.66 21.04 4.24
N SER A 49 -2.28 21.68 3.25
CA SER A 49 -3.55 21.21 2.68
C SER A 49 -3.39 19.86 1.99
N ILE A 50 -2.29 19.65 1.26
CA ILE A 50 -1.97 18.37 0.63
C ILE A 50 -1.72 17.31 1.71
N GLN A 51 -0.88 17.60 2.71
CA GLN A 51 -0.61 16.68 3.84
C GLN A 51 -1.89 16.30 4.58
N CYS A 52 -2.77 17.27 4.83
CA CYS A 52 -4.08 17.06 5.42
C CYS A 52 -4.90 16.05 4.61
N LEU A 53 -5.01 16.23 3.30
CA LEU A 53 -5.73 15.29 2.43
C LEU A 53 -5.09 13.89 2.44
N LEU A 54 -3.77 13.79 2.44
CA LEU A 54 -3.05 12.50 2.49
C LEU A 54 -3.33 11.72 3.77
N ILE A 55 -3.26 12.36 4.93
CA ILE A 55 -3.62 11.72 6.21
C ILE A 55 -5.06 11.19 6.12
N LEU A 56 -5.95 12.02 5.62
CA LEU A 56 -7.37 11.71 5.57
C LEU A 56 -7.76 10.61 4.57
N LEU A 57 -6.90 10.31 3.60
CA LEU A 57 -7.04 9.18 2.70
C LEU A 57 -6.64 7.85 3.35
N LEU A 58 -5.73 7.89 4.32
CA LEU A 58 -5.21 6.72 5.02
C LEU A 58 -6.08 6.27 6.19
N TRP A 59 -6.90 7.18 6.72
CA TRP A 59 -7.70 6.97 7.91
C TRP A 59 -9.18 7.33 7.70
N VAL A 60 -10.03 6.35 7.95
CA VAL A 60 -11.49 6.43 7.91
C VAL A 60 -11.98 7.34 9.06
N PRO A 61 -13.05 8.13 8.83
CA PRO A 61 -13.69 8.92 9.88
C PRO A 61 -14.17 8.05 11.05
N VAL A 62 -14.05 8.58 12.27
CA VAL A 62 -14.47 7.86 13.49
C VAL A 62 -15.99 7.87 13.68
N PHE A 63 -16.66 8.92 13.21
CA PHE A 63 -18.12 9.08 13.21
C PHE A 63 -18.58 9.68 11.90
N GLY A 64 -19.84 9.39 11.52
CA GLY A 64 -20.45 9.91 10.29
C GLY A 64 -20.21 8.99 9.09
N THR A 65 -20.57 7.72 9.23
CA THR A 65 -20.60 6.73 8.14
C THR A 65 -21.86 6.88 7.29
N ASP A 66 -22.15 8.10 6.81
CA ASP A 66 -23.03 8.15 5.67
C ASP A 66 -22.20 7.72 4.46
N VAL A 67 -22.65 6.68 3.76
CA VAL A 67 -21.88 5.89 2.78
C VAL A 67 -21.40 6.75 1.59
N GLY A 68 -21.85 8.01 1.49
CA GLY A 68 -21.41 9.01 0.51
C GLY A 68 -20.63 10.22 1.06
N SER A 69 -20.34 10.30 2.36
CA SER A 69 -19.80 11.53 2.99
C SER A 69 -18.38 11.91 2.53
N ARG A 70 -17.58 10.94 2.06
CA ARG A 70 -16.17 11.17 1.75
C ARG A 70 -15.68 10.28 0.61
N ASP A 71 -15.82 10.77 -0.62
CA ASP A 71 -15.24 10.09 -1.76
C ASP A 71 -13.72 10.22 -1.73
N GLY A 72 -13.03 9.13 -1.33
CA GLY A 72 -11.57 9.06 -1.36
C GLY A 72 -10.99 9.37 -2.74
N ARG A 73 -11.76 9.17 -3.81
CA ARG A 73 -11.39 9.52 -5.19
C ARG A 73 -11.35 11.03 -5.39
N LEU A 74 -12.34 11.75 -4.84
CA LEU A 74 -12.36 13.20 -4.87
C LEU A 74 -11.20 13.78 -4.06
N LEU A 75 -10.89 13.20 -2.89
CA LEU A 75 -9.80 13.65 -2.04
C LEU A 75 -8.43 13.50 -2.72
N ILE A 76 -8.14 12.31 -3.29
CA ILE A 76 -6.85 12.10 -3.97
C ILE A 76 -6.75 12.95 -5.23
N ALA A 77 -7.82 13.05 -6.04
CA ALA A 77 -7.84 13.92 -7.21
C ALA A 77 -7.59 15.39 -6.83
N SER A 78 -8.22 15.88 -5.76
CA SER A 78 -8.00 17.23 -5.25
C SER A 78 -6.57 17.45 -4.79
N ALA A 79 -5.99 16.49 -4.05
CA ALA A 79 -4.60 16.55 -3.60
C ALA A 79 -3.62 16.58 -4.78
N VAL A 80 -3.86 15.75 -5.80
CA VAL A 80 -3.07 15.72 -7.03
C VAL A 80 -3.17 17.03 -7.79
N THR A 81 -4.37 17.59 -7.95
CA THR A 81 -4.55 18.90 -8.60
C THR A 81 -3.82 20.01 -7.86
N MET A 82 -3.94 20.08 -6.53
CA MET A 82 -3.19 21.07 -5.72
C MET A 82 -1.69 20.89 -5.88
N ALA A 83 -1.19 19.65 -5.84
CA ALA A 83 0.23 19.34 -6.01
C ALA A 83 0.77 19.74 -7.39
N LEU A 84 0.00 19.51 -8.45
CA LEU A 84 0.37 19.90 -9.82
C LEU A 84 0.36 21.42 -9.99
N ASN A 85 -0.62 22.13 -9.43
CA ASN A 85 -0.66 23.60 -9.44
C ASN A 85 0.55 24.21 -8.71
N MET A 86 1.03 23.54 -7.65
CA MET A 86 2.24 23.91 -6.92
C MET A 86 3.54 23.39 -7.56
N ARG A 87 3.46 22.74 -8.72
CA ARG A 87 4.57 22.15 -9.49
C ARG A 87 5.40 21.13 -8.68
N LEU A 88 4.76 20.41 -7.77
CA LEU A 88 5.45 19.39 -6.95
C LEU A 88 5.98 18.21 -7.79
N ASN A 89 5.40 17.97 -8.97
CA ASN A 89 5.90 17.00 -9.94
C ASN A 89 7.32 17.31 -10.46
N GLU A 90 7.72 18.59 -10.45
CA GLU A 90 9.05 19.04 -10.87
C GLU A 90 10.06 19.06 -9.70
N ALA A 91 9.59 18.94 -8.45
CA ALA A 91 10.43 19.08 -7.25
C ALA A 91 11.55 18.04 -7.19
N CYS A 92 11.31 16.84 -7.73
CA CYS A 92 12.31 15.79 -7.77
C CYS A 92 13.51 16.19 -8.66
N GLU A 93 13.23 16.73 -9.85
CA GLU A 93 14.26 17.14 -10.80
C GLU A 93 14.99 18.38 -10.30
N LEU A 94 14.27 19.34 -9.72
CA LEU A 94 14.84 20.52 -9.09
C LEU A 94 15.82 20.14 -7.97
N THR A 95 15.44 19.21 -7.09
CA THR A 95 16.31 18.76 -6.00
C THR A 95 17.60 18.14 -6.53
N VAL A 96 17.51 17.31 -7.59
CA VAL A 96 18.69 16.72 -8.22
C VAL A 96 19.58 17.81 -8.84
N ALA A 97 18.99 18.78 -9.53
CA ALA A 97 19.73 19.88 -10.14
C ALA A 97 20.48 20.72 -9.09
N LEU A 98 19.82 21.06 -7.97
CA LEU A 98 20.43 21.81 -6.87
C LEU A 98 21.61 21.06 -6.23
N ARG A 99 21.49 19.74 -6.03
CA ARG A 99 22.61 18.92 -5.52
C ARG A 99 23.78 18.86 -6.48
N VAL A 100 23.51 18.78 -7.79
CA VAL A 100 24.56 18.80 -8.82
C VAL A 100 25.26 20.16 -8.84
N ALA A 101 24.51 21.26 -8.80
CA ALA A 101 25.06 22.62 -8.71
C ALA A 101 25.94 22.79 -7.46
N GLN A 102 25.46 22.35 -6.30
CA GLN A 102 26.23 22.36 -5.05
C GLN A 102 27.52 21.53 -5.17
N ALA A 103 27.46 20.34 -5.78
CA ALA A 103 28.65 19.51 -6.01
C ALA A 103 29.66 20.13 -6.99
N ARG A 104 29.21 21.03 -7.88
CA ARG A 104 30.07 21.83 -8.76
C ARG A 104 30.64 23.09 -8.08
N GLY A 105 30.31 23.33 -6.82
CA GLY A 105 30.75 24.51 -6.07
C GLY A 105 29.96 25.78 -6.36
N GLU A 106 28.76 25.67 -6.96
CA GLU A 106 27.85 26.81 -7.12
C GLU A 106 27.25 27.22 -5.75
N ASP A 107 26.99 28.51 -5.57
CA ASP A 107 26.40 29.05 -4.33
C ASP A 107 24.90 28.68 -4.26
N VAL A 108 24.62 27.52 -3.67
CA VAL A 108 23.27 27.01 -3.46
C VAL A 108 22.90 27.22 -2.00
N SER A 109 21.85 28.00 -1.77
CA SER A 109 21.29 28.19 -0.43
C SER A 109 20.82 26.85 0.14
N ASN A 110 21.26 26.55 1.37
CA ASN A 110 20.78 25.38 2.11
C ASN A 110 19.26 25.40 2.31
N GLN A 111 18.64 26.58 2.40
CA GLN A 111 17.18 26.70 2.53
C GLN A 111 16.47 26.24 1.26
N ASP A 112 16.99 26.58 0.08
CA ASP A 112 16.41 26.19 -1.20
C ASP A 112 16.50 24.67 -1.40
N LEU A 113 17.63 24.07 -1.01
CA LEU A 113 17.81 22.62 -1.09
C LEU A 113 16.87 21.86 -0.14
N VAL A 114 16.72 22.34 1.10
CA VAL A 114 15.79 21.74 2.08
C VAL A 114 14.35 21.87 1.58
N GLY A 115 13.95 23.08 1.13
CA GLY A 115 12.61 23.32 0.61
C GLY A 115 12.28 22.47 -0.63
N ALA A 116 13.22 22.30 -1.56
CA ALA A 116 13.06 21.42 -2.71
C ALA A 116 12.94 19.94 -2.30
N THR A 117 13.76 19.51 -1.33
CA THR A 117 13.76 18.13 -0.82
C THR A 117 12.42 17.80 -0.13
N ASP A 118 11.89 18.71 0.69
CA ASP A 118 10.61 18.48 1.38
C ASP A 118 9.42 18.43 0.41
N ARG A 119 9.46 19.26 -0.63
CA ARG A 119 8.49 19.19 -1.74
C ARG A 119 8.59 17.86 -2.50
N ALA A 120 9.80 17.36 -2.75
CA ALA A 120 10.01 16.07 -3.38
C ALA A 120 9.52 14.91 -2.50
N ARG A 121 9.75 14.97 -1.19
CA ARG A 121 9.20 13.99 -0.22
C ARG A 121 7.68 13.98 -0.23
N LEU A 122 7.05 15.16 -0.22
CA LEU A 122 5.59 15.27 -0.27
C LEU A 122 5.03 14.73 -1.59
N TRP A 123 5.66 15.04 -2.72
CA TRP A 123 5.30 14.48 -4.02
C TRP A 123 5.37 12.96 -4.03
N LEU A 124 6.46 12.38 -3.51
CA LEU A 124 6.60 10.92 -3.42
C LEU A 124 5.55 10.30 -2.51
N ALA A 125 5.26 10.91 -1.36
CA ALA A 125 4.23 10.42 -0.45
C ALA A 125 2.85 10.41 -1.13
N LEU A 126 2.52 11.49 -1.85
CA LEU A 126 1.29 11.60 -2.63
C LEU A 126 1.19 10.51 -3.72
N THR A 127 2.23 10.34 -4.53
CA THR A 127 2.23 9.32 -5.60
C THR A 127 2.18 7.89 -5.05
N ASN A 128 2.77 7.62 -3.89
CA ASN A 128 2.68 6.32 -3.23
C ASN A 128 1.25 6.05 -2.73
N ILE A 129 0.62 7.04 -2.11
CA ILE A 129 -0.75 6.93 -1.62
C ILE A 129 -1.74 6.79 -2.79
N GLU A 130 -1.56 7.54 -3.88
CA GLU A 130 -2.39 7.39 -5.08
C GLU A 130 -2.29 5.98 -5.64
N SER A 131 -1.07 5.46 -5.84
CA SER A 131 -0.89 4.10 -6.35
C SER A 131 -1.45 3.05 -5.41
N LEU A 132 -1.31 3.21 -4.09
CA LEU A 132 -1.94 2.33 -3.11
C LEU A 132 -3.46 2.25 -3.33
N LEU A 133 -4.12 3.40 -3.50
CA LEU A 133 -5.57 3.49 -3.69
C LEU A 133 -6.02 3.01 -5.09
N CYS A 134 -5.17 3.16 -6.11
CA CYS A 134 -5.45 2.69 -7.46
C CYS A 134 -5.22 1.17 -7.61
N THR A 135 -4.27 0.61 -6.87
CA THR A 135 -3.89 -0.80 -6.90
C THR A 135 -5.08 -1.69 -6.56
N GLY A 136 -5.47 -2.58 -7.48
CA GLY A 136 -6.62 -3.48 -7.33
C GLY A 136 -8.00 -2.85 -7.62
N SER A 137 -8.09 -1.53 -7.81
CA SER A 137 -9.36 -0.83 -8.09
C SER A 137 -9.76 -0.77 -9.57
N GLY A 138 -8.89 -1.28 -10.46
CA GLY A 138 -9.06 -1.16 -11.91
C GLY A 138 -8.77 0.25 -12.47
N ARG A 139 -8.17 1.12 -11.67
CA ARG A 139 -7.84 2.51 -12.03
C ARG A 139 -6.36 2.69 -12.23
N HIS A 140 -6.01 3.69 -13.03
CA HIS A 140 -4.64 4.14 -13.19
C HIS A 140 -4.41 5.42 -12.37
N PRO A 141 -3.26 5.53 -11.68
CA PRO A 141 -2.83 6.79 -11.07
C PRO A 141 -2.80 7.93 -12.10
N LEU A 142 -3.21 9.13 -11.67
CA LEU A 142 -3.08 10.35 -12.47
C LEU A 142 -1.64 10.86 -12.45
N THR A 143 -0.92 10.63 -11.35
CA THR A 143 0.49 10.97 -11.24
C THR A 143 1.37 9.88 -11.85
N LYS A 144 2.59 10.29 -12.23
CA LYS A 144 3.65 9.37 -12.64
C LYS A 144 4.91 9.69 -11.85
N ARG A 145 5.51 8.66 -11.26
CA ARG A 145 6.84 8.80 -10.66
C ARG A 145 7.89 8.88 -11.76
N THR A 146 8.85 9.77 -11.60
CA THR A 146 10.03 9.84 -12.46
C THR A 146 11.19 9.16 -11.75
N ALA A 147 12.09 8.50 -12.50
CA ALA A 147 13.26 7.82 -11.91
C ALA A 147 14.20 8.76 -11.12
N SER A 148 14.00 10.08 -11.20
CA SER A 148 14.70 11.11 -10.43
C SER A 148 14.63 10.88 -8.92
N TYR A 149 13.56 10.27 -8.39
CA TYR A 149 13.46 10.00 -6.95
C TYR A 149 14.56 9.07 -6.42
N LEU A 150 15.05 8.16 -7.26
CA LEU A 150 16.15 7.24 -6.92
C LEU A 150 17.47 7.97 -6.65
N LYS A 151 17.62 9.19 -7.20
CA LYS A 151 18.78 10.07 -7.01
C LYS A 151 18.62 11.00 -5.81
N ILE A 152 17.40 11.22 -5.33
CA ILE A 152 17.12 12.07 -4.17
C ILE A 152 17.33 11.31 -2.87
N ILE A 153 16.87 10.08 -2.82
CA ILE A 153 17.04 9.21 -1.66
C ILE A 153 17.97 8.10 -2.11
N THR A 154 19.28 8.25 -1.94
CA THR A 154 20.25 7.24 -2.38
C THR A 154 20.34 6.09 -1.36
N LEU A 155 20.44 4.86 -1.83
CA LEU A 155 20.75 3.73 -0.95
C LEU A 155 22.22 3.84 -0.55
N SER A 156 22.46 4.03 0.75
CA SER A 156 23.81 3.94 1.31
C SER A 156 24.29 2.48 1.26
N PRO A 157 25.59 2.21 1.06
CA PRO A 157 26.14 0.87 1.26
C PRO A 157 26.00 0.38 2.72
N HIS A 158 25.81 1.29 3.68
CA HIS A 158 25.65 1.00 5.11
C HIS A 158 24.19 1.20 5.57
N LEU A 159 23.23 0.59 4.87
CA LEU A 159 21.83 0.63 5.31
C LEU A 159 21.64 -0.19 6.61
N PRO A 160 20.78 0.28 7.52
CA PRO A 160 20.08 1.58 7.54
C PRO A 160 20.98 2.70 8.06
N ALA A 161 20.69 3.93 7.64
CA ALA A 161 21.31 5.11 8.24
C ALA A 161 20.79 5.34 9.66
N SER A 162 21.65 5.81 10.57
CA SER A 162 21.39 5.95 12.01
C SER A 162 20.40 7.06 12.41
N ASN A 163 19.92 7.87 11.45
CA ASN A 163 19.02 8.98 11.77
C ASN A 163 17.57 8.72 11.31
N VAL A 164 16.61 9.27 12.06
CA VAL A 164 15.16 9.09 11.84
C VAL A 164 14.72 9.55 10.46
N ILE A 165 15.26 10.68 9.97
CA ILE A 165 14.90 11.25 8.66
C ILE A 165 15.29 10.30 7.53
N ALA A 166 16.47 9.69 7.62
CA ALA A 166 16.93 8.73 6.63
C ALA A 166 16.13 7.43 6.69
N GLY A 167 15.65 7.02 7.87
CA GLY A 167 14.66 5.94 8.00
C GLY A 167 13.36 6.24 7.27
N GLN A 168 12.82 7.45 7.45
CA GLN A 168 11.62 7.93 6.76
C GLN A 168 11.82 7.99 5.24
N ASP A 169 12.93 8.57 4.78
CA ASP A 169 13.29 8.64 3.36
C ASP A 169 13.43 7.24 2.76
N LEU A 170 14.10 6.32 3.47
CA LEU A 170 14.24 4.94 3.04
C LEU A 170 12.87 4.26 2.87
N ARG A 171 11.96 4.41 3.84
CA ARG A 171 10.59 3.87 3.73
C ARG A 171 9.86 4.46 2.52
N LEU A 172 9.97 5.77 2.31
CA LEU A 172 9.33 6.47 1.20
C LEU A 172 9.82 5.96 -0.16
N ARG A 173 11.14 5.78 -0.29
CA ARG A 173 11.77 5.22 -1.49
C ARG A 173 11.36 3.76 -1.72
N LEU A 174 11.41 2.92 -0.69
CA LEU A 174 11.08 1.50 -0.82
C LEU A 174 9.61 1.29 -1.19
N LEU A 175 8.69 2.12 -0.66
CA LEU A 175 7.30 2.14 -1.10
C LEU A 175 7.16 2.54 -2.58
N ALA A 176 7.92 3.54 -3.04
CA ALA A 176 7.90 3.96 -4.44
C ALA A 176 8.39 2.84 -5.37
N GLU A 177 9.53 2.21 -5.05
CA GLU A 177 10.05 1.06 -5.81
C GLU A 177 9.05 -0.10 -5.80
N LEU A 178 8.42 -0.39 -4.66
CA LEU A 178 7.42 -1.45 -4.54
C LEU A 178 6.19 -1.21 -5.42
N PHE A 179 5.64 0.02 -5.42
CA PHE A 179 4.49 0.34 -6.24
C PHE A 179 4.81 0.40 -7.73
N ASP A 180 5.99 0.91 -8.13
CA ASP A 180 6.45 0.85 -9.53
C ASP A 180 6.47 -0.60 -10.04
N VAL A 181 7.02 -1.52 -9.25
CA VAL A 181 7.08 -2.95 -9.59
C VAL A 181 5.69 -3.60 -9.58
N THR A 182 4.85 -3.24 -8.62
CA THR A 182 3.48 -3.76 -8.50
C THR A 182 2.62 -3.34 -9.69
N GLU A 183 2.68 -2.06 -10.07
CA GLU A 183 1.96 -1.53 -11.24
C GLU A 183 2.42 -2.21 -12.53
N ALA A 184 3.73 -2.44 -12.69
CA ALA A 184 4.27 -3.20 -13.81
C ALA A 184 3.72 -4.65 -13.85
N GLY A 185 3.61 -5.32 -12.70
CA GLY A 185 3.00 -6.65 -12.57
C GLY A 185 1.52 -6.68 -12.96
N ILE A 186 0.74 -5.73 -12.45
CA ILE A 186 -0.71 -5.64 -12.71
C ILE A 186 -1.00 -5.25 -14.18
N ALA A 187 -0.05 -4.63 -14.88
CA ALA A 187 -0.18 -4.33 -16.30
C ALA A 187 -0.05 -5.57 -17.20
N ILE A 188 0.55 -6.67 -16.73
CA ILE A 188 0.74 -7.90 -17.51
C ILE A 188 -0.62 -8.62 -17.66
N ARG A 189 -0.96 -9.03 -18.88
CA ARG A 189 -2.21 -9.75 -19.20
C ARG A 189 -1.93 -10.91 -20.14
N LEU A 190 -2.54 -12.06 -19.89
CA LEU A 190 -2.55 -13.17 -20.83
C LEU A 190 -3.58 -12.89 -21.93
N ARG A 191 -3.10 -12.64 -23.15
CA ARG A 191 -3.98 -12.29 -24.30
C ARG A 191 -4.39 -13.50 -25.14
N SER A 192 -3.53 -14.51 -25.23
CA SER A 192 -3.74 -15.70 -26.04
C SER A 192 -2.93 -16.88 -25.51
N LEU A 193 -3.30 -18.09 -25.94
CA LEU A 193 -2.61 -19.35 -25.60
C LEU A 193 -1.57 -19.78 -26.66
N SER A 194 -1.13 -18.88 -27.53
CA SER A 194 0.02 -19.18 -28.39
C SER A 194 1.29 -19.29 -27.55
N ASP A 195 2.15 -20.26 -27.85
CA ASP A 195 3.37 -20.52 -27.08
C ASP A 195 4.20 -19.25 -26.86
N SER A 196 4.40 -18.46 -27.92
CA SER A 196 5.13 -17.18 -27.84
C SER A 196 4.53 -16.17 -26.86
N VAL A 197 3.20 -16.12 -26.73
CA VAL A 197 2.51 -15.17 -25.84
C VAL A 197 2.51 -15.70 -24.41
N ILE A 198 2.36 -17.01 -24.21
CA ILE A 198 2.49 -17.65 -22.91
C ILE A 198 3.91 -17.45 -22.35
N GLU A 199 4.94 -17.62 -23.17
CA GLU A 199 6.33 -17.35 -22.77
C GLU A 199 6.56 -15.88 -22.39
N GLN A 200 6.08 -14.94 -23.20
CA GLN A 200 6.19 -13.50 -22.89
C GLN A 200 5.46 -13.11 -21.61
N TRP A 201 4.26 -13.66 -21.40
CA TRP A 201 3.48 -13.48 -20.18
C TRP A 201 4.26 -14.00 -18.96
N HIS A 202 4.80 -15.21 -19.06
CA HIS A 202 5.61 -15.83 -18.00
C HIS A 202 6.88 -15.02 -17.70
N ASP A 203 7.67 -14.67 -18.71
CA ASP A 203 8.90 -13.89 -18.56
C ASP A 203 8.64 -12.50 -17.97
N GLY A 204 7.49 -11.90 -18.29
CA GLY A 204 7.02 -10.67 -17.67
C GLY A 204 6.89 -10.83 -16.15
N PHE A 205 6.17 -11.86 -15.70
CA PHE A 205 6.00 -12.11 -14.26
C PHE A 205 7.31 -12.48 -13.56
N ILE A 206 8.17 -13.29 -14.17
CA ILE A 206 9.49 -13.61 -13.60
C ILE A 206 10.32 -12.35 -13.37
N ARG A 207 10.30 -11.40 -14.32
CA ARG A 207 11.00 -10.12 -14.18
C ARG A 207 10.44 -9.26 -13.04
N VAL A 208 9.11 -9.21 -12.92
CA VAL A 208 8.43 -8.47 -11.85
C VAL A 208 8.74 -9.08 -10.49
N LEU A 209 8.58 -10.40 -10.35
CA LEU A 209 8.88 -11.13 -9.12
C LEU A 209 10.35 -10.97 -8.71
N GLY A 210 11.29 -11.07 -9.66
CA GLY A 210 12.70 -10.82 -9.38
C GLY A 210 12.99 -9.38 -8.93
N SER A 211 12.24 -8.40 -9.45
CA SER A 211 12.33 -7.01 -8.99
C SER A 211 11.76 -6.84 -7.58
N MET A 212 10.68 -7.56 -7.24
CA MET A 212 10.14 -7.61 -5.87
C MET A 212 11.11 -8.30 -4.91
N ASP A 213 11.81 -9.36 -5.33
CA ASP A 213 12.81 -10.05 -4.51
C ASP A 213 13.94 -9.10 -4.09
N ARG A 214 14.35 -8.19 -4.98
CA ARG A 214 15.31 -7.13 -4.64
C ARG A 214 14.79 -6.23 -3.52
N VAL A 215 13.54 -5.75 -3.61
CA VAL A 215 12.93 -4.91 -2.58
C VAL A 215 12.78 -5.69 -1.27
N THR A 216 12.35 -6.94 -1.34
CA THR A 216 12.22 -7.87 -0.21
C THR A 216 13.56 -8.05 0.51
N ARG A 217 14.65 -8.25 -0.25
CA ARG A 217 16.00 -8.40 0.30
C ARG A 217 16.44 -7.17 1.08
N LEU A 218 16.07 -5.97 0.61
CA LEU A 218 16.36 -4.71 1.31
C LEU A 218 15.50 -4.56 2.57
N LEU A 219 14.22 -4.94 2.51
CA LEU A 219 13.27 -4.75 3.61
C LEU A 219 13.45 -5.72 4.76
N THR A 220 13.70 -7.00 4.46
CA THR A 220 13.71 -8.09 5.45
C THR A 220 14.60 -7.81 6.67
N PRO A 221 15.84 -7.31 6.55
CA PRO A 221 16.67 -7.08 7.73
C PRO A 221 16.29 -5.81 8.51
N LEU A 222 15.65 -4.81 7.87
CA LEU A 222 15.50 -3.46 8.45
C LEU A 222 14.79 -3.41 9.80
N PRO A 223 13.72 -4.18 10.08
CA PRO A 223 13.13 -4.22 11.41
C PRO A 223 14.10 -4.62 12.52
N LEU A 224 15.15 -5.38 12.20
CA LEU A 224 16.10 -5.92 13.17
C LEU A 224 17.35 -5.06 13.30
N VAL A 225 17.77 -4.41 12.21
CA VAL A 225 19.04 -3.66 12.18
C VAL A 225 18.87 -2.14 12.28
N ALA A 226 17.65 -1.62 12.12
CA ALA A 226 17.40 -0.20 12.25
C ALA A 226 17.37 0.24 13.72
N GLU A 227 18.10 1.31 14.03
CA GLU A 227 18.12 1.92 15.37
C GLU A 227 16.79 2.59 15.75
N SER A 228 15.95 2.89 14.75
CA SER A 228 14.64 3.51 14.90
C SER A 228 13.66 2.93 13.87
N ASP A 229 12.37 3.25 14.02
CA ASP A 229 11.31 2.88 13.07
C ASP A 229 11.06 1.36 12.88
N GLU A 230 11.52 0.49 13.81
CA GLU A 230 11.29 -0.98 13.75
C GLU A 230 9.85 -1.33 13.35
N PHE A 231 8.86 -0.75 14.06
CA PHE A 231 7.45 -0.99 13.80
C PHE A 231 7.02 -0.58 12.39
N TYR A 232 7.54 0.55 11.88
CA TYR A 232 7.20 1.03 10.55
C TYR A 232 7.90 0.23 9.44
N PHE A 233 9.06 -0.36 9.70
CA PHE A 233 9.67 -1.32 8.79
C PHE A 233 8.93 -2.67 8.78
N LYS A 234 8.43 -3.16 9.94
CA LYS A 234 7.52 -4.33 9.97
C LYS A 234 6.24 -4.06 9.18
N THR A 235 5.69 -2.86 9.36
CA THR A 235 4.53 -2.38 8.57
C THR A 235 4.83 -2.43 7.08
N LEU A 236 5.98 -1.90 6.66
CA LEU A 236 6.38 -1.91 5.26
C LEU A 236 6.59 -3.33 4.70
N HIS A 237 7.01 -4.28 5.56
CA HIS A 237 7.06 -5.69 5.18
C HIS A 237 5.66 -6.25 4.87
N ILE A 238 4.64 -5.89 5.64
CA ILE A 238 3.24 -6.27 5.35
C ILE A 238 2.80 -5.73 3.98
N PHE A 239 3.15 -4.47 3.65
CA PHE A 239 2.90 -3.89 2.33
C PHE A 239 3.59 -4.69 1.22
N GLU A 240 4.88 -5.00 1.36
CA GLU A 240 5.64 -5.78 0.38
C GLU A 240 5.01 -7.15 0.13
N ARG A 241 4.74 -7.90 1.21
CA ARG A 241 4.12 -9.23 1.11
C ARG A 241 2.74 -9.16 0.45
N THR A 242 1.94 -8.14 0.78
CA THR A 242 0.63 -7.96 0.16
C THR A 242 0.74 -7.61 -1.33
N CYS A 243 1.68 -6.74 -1.71
CA CYS A 243 1.95 -6.40 -3.11
C CYS A 243 2.42 -7.62 -3.91
N ARG A 244 3.33 -8.44 -3.36
CA ARG A 244 3.75 -9.70 -3.97
C ARG A 244 2.57 -10.65 -4.13
N TYR A 245 1.79 -10.84 -3.08
CA TYR A 245 0.59 -11.67 -3.11
C TYR A 245 -0.39 -11.18 -4.19
N LEU A 246 -0.63 -9.88 -4.29
CA LEU A 246 -1.50 -9.31 -5.31
C LEU A 246 -1.01 -9.58 -6.74
N VAL A 247 0.30 -9.49 -6.99
CA VAL A 247 0.88 -9.79 -8.31
C VAL A 247 0.72 -11.26 -8.67
N LEU A 248 0.97 -12.19 -7.73
CA LEU A 248 0.77 -13.62 -7.94
C LEU A 248 -0.71 -13.97 -8.15
N TYR A 249 -1.60 -13.37 -7.36
CA TYR A 249 -3.05 -13.49 -7.52
C TYR A 249 -3.48 -12.99 -8.90
N HIS A 250 -2.98 -11.83 -9.32
CA HIS A 250 -3.27 -11.25 -10.63
C HIS A 250 -2.75 -12.13 -11.78
N ALA A 251 -1.58 -12.74 -11.64
CA ALA A 251 -1.09 -13.71 -12.63
C ALA A 251 -2.09 -14.84 -12.85
N CYS A 252 -2.58 -15.44 -11.76
CA CYS A 252 -3.60 -16.49 -11.81
C CYS A 252 -4.94 -15.99 -12.38
N LEU A 253 -5.37 -14.79 -11.97
CA LEU A 253 -6.60 -14.17 -12.42
C LEU A 253 -6.59 -13.91 -13.93
N THR A 254 -5.49 -13.41 -14.49
CA THR A 254 -5.40 -13.14 -15.94
C THR A 254 -5.51 -14.41 -16.77
N ALA A 255 -4.94 -15.52 -16.29
CA ALA A 255 -5.12 -16.81 -16.92
C ALA A 255 -6.58 -17.28 -16.81
N CYS A 256 -7.17 -17.21 -15.61
CA CYS A 256 -8.58 -17.58 -15.40
C CYS A 256 -9.54 -16.78 -16.28
N GLN A 257 -9.35 -15.46 -16.39
CA GLN A 257 -10.16 -14.56 -17.22
C GLN A 257 -10.08 -14.92 -18.70
N HIS A 258 -8.92 -15.36 -19.18
CA HIS A 258 -8.79 -15.81 -20.57
C HIS A 258 -9.75 -16.98 -20.85
N PHE A 259 -9.77 -18.00 -19.98
CA PHE A 259 -10.65 -19.16 -20.17
C PHE A 259 -12.13 -18.80 -20.02
N ALA A 260 -12.48 -18.02 -18.99
CA ALA A 260 -13.85 -17.55 -18.79
C ALA A 260 -14.40 -16.80 -20.02
N ASN A 261 -13.60 -15.93 -20.63
CA ASN A 261 -14.00 -15.14 -21.80
C ASN A 261 -14.14 -15.99 -23.09
N THR A 262 -13.46 -17.14 -23.16
CA THR A 262 -13.55 -18.04 -24.32
C THR A 262 -14.72 -19.02 -24.25
N GLY A 263 -15.47 -19.06 -23.13
CA GLY A 263 -16.56 -20.00 -22.91
C GLY A 263 -16.11 -21.47 -22.79
N LYS A 264 -14.80 -21.72 -22.70
CA LYS A 264 -14.21 -23.06 -22.56
C LYS A 264 -13.98 -23.36 -21.09
N ASP A 265 -15.07 -23.60 -20.37
CA ASP A 265 -15.06 -23.83 -18.93
C ASP A 265 -14.65 -25.28 -18.62
N HIS A 266 -13.36 -25.57 -18.77
CA HIS A 266 -12.80 -26.88 -18.42
C HIS A 266 -12.28 -26.84 -16.98
N PRO A 267 -12.65 -27.81 -16.10
CA PRO A 267 -12.28 -27.77 -14.68
C PRO A 267 -10.77 -27.78 -14.42
N TYR A 268 -9.97 -28.25 -15.39
CA TYR A 268 -8.51 -28.23 -15.34
C TYR A 268 -7.87 -27.28 -16.36
N TRP A 269 -8.53 -26.16 -16.68
CA TRP A 269 -8.02 -25.14 -17.62
C TRP A 269 -6.59 -24.71 -17.30
N PHE A 270 -6.22 -24.67 -16.01
CA PHE A 270 -4.90 -24.27 -15.55
C PHE A 270 -3.76 -25.16 -16.07
N LYS A 271 -4.05 -26.41 -16.46
CA LYS A 271 -3.06 -27.32 -17.08
C LYS A 271 -2.69 -26.95 -18.51
N GLN A 272 -3.47 -26.07 -19.16
CA GLN A 272 -3.21 -25.62 -20.53
C GLN A 272 -2.20 -24.46 -20.59
N VAL A 273 -1.94 -23.79 -19.47
CA VAL A 273 -0.98 -22.70 -19.38
C VAL A 273 0.37 -23.26 -18.93
N ARG A 274 1.20 -23.67 -19.89
CA ARG A 274 2.48 -24.34 -19.66
C ARG A 274 3.66 -23.67 -20.35
N PRO A 275 4.09 -22.48 -19.89
CA PRO A 275 5.35 -21.92 -20.36
C PRO A 275 6.47 -22.92 -20.08
N ARG A 276 7.26 -23.25 -21.10
CA ARG A 276 8.38 -24.19 -21.05
C ARG A 276 8.01 -25.57 -20.48
N GLY A 277 6.74 -25.96 -20.62
CA GLY A 277 6.21 -27.22 -20.07
C GLY A 277 5.97 -27.23 -18.56
N LEU A 278 6.11 -26.09 -17.88
CA LEU A 278 5.96 -25.99 -16.42
C LEU A 278 4.52 -25.68 -16.00
N ASP A 279 4.04 -26.29 -14.92
CA ASP A 279 2.75 -25.99 -14.30
C ASP A 279 2.82 -24.72 -13.43
N VAL A 280 3.13 -23.58 -14.05
CA VAL A 280 3.45 -22.34 -13.34
C VAL A 280 2.32 -21.80 -12.48
N LEU A 281 1.06 -22.01 -12.87
CA LEU A 281 -0.10 -21.59 -12.08
C LEU A 281 -0.21 -22.37 -10.76
N LEU A 282 0.21 -23.65 -10.73
CA LEU A 282 0.28 -24.40 -9.48
C LEU A 282 1.44 -23.93 -8.61
N ILE A 283 2.58 -23.59 -9.21
CA ILE A 283 3.75 -23.06 -8.49
C ILE A 283 3.39 -21.72 -7.84
N TRP A 284 2.88 -20.77 -8.63
CA TRP A 284 2.46 -19.46 -8.13
C TRP A 284 1.25 -19.52 -7.22
N GLY A 285 0.34 -20.48 -7.40
CA GLY A 285 -0.77 -20.71 -6.48
C GLY A 285 -0.28 -21.12 -5.08
N LYS A 286 0.66 -22.08 -5.00
CA LYS A 286 1.30 -22.46 -3.74
C LYS A 286 2.06 -21.30 -3.10
N GLU A 287 2.80 -20.55 -3.91
CA GLU A 287 3.51 -19.36 -3.43
C GLU A 287 2.54 -18.29 -2.91
N SER A 288 1.41 -18.07 -3.59
CA SER A 288 0.39 -17.11 -3.16
C SER A 288 -0.14 -17.42 -1.77
N VAL A 289 -0.40 -18.70 -1.48
CA VAL A 289 -0.81 -19.15 -0.13
C VAL A 289 0.28 -18.81 0.88
N ALA A 290 1.52 -19.21 0.64
CA ALA A 290 2.62 -18.99 1.57
C ALA A 290 2.86 -17.50 1.84
N VAL A 291 2.76 -16.65 0.82
CA VAL A 291 2.89 -15.20 0.97
C VAL A 291 1.69 -14.61 1.73
N ALA A 292 0.47 -15.07 1.46
CA ALA A 292 -0.71 -14.64 2.21
C ALA A 292 -0.63 -15.03 3.70
N GLU A 293 -0.16 -16.24 4.02
CA GLU A 293 0.12 -16.65 5.40
C GLU A 293 1.21 -15.76 6.04
N SER A 294 2.26 -15.42 5.28
CA SER A 294 3.32 -14.52 5.74
C SER A 294 2.80 -13.12 6.08
N VAL A 295 1.82 -12.60 5.35
CA VAL A 295 1.12 -11.34 5.69
C VAL A 295 0.48 -11.43 7.09
N LEU A 296 -0.23 -12.53 7.36
CA LEU A 296 -0.88 -12.75 8.66
C LEU A 296 0.14 -12.93 9.78
N VAL A 297 1.21 -13.68 9.54
CA VAL A 297 2.32 -13.84 10.51
C VAL A 297 2.98 -12.50 10.82
N ALA A 298 3.33 -11.70 9.82
CA ALA A 298 3.92 -10.38 10.03
C ALA A 298 2.99 -9.44 10.82
N PHE A 299 1.68 -9.52 10.58
CA PHE A 299 0.68 -8.81 11.39
C PHE A 299 0.66 -9.32 12.84
N LEU A 300 0.75 -10.64 13.05
CA LEU A 300 0.81 -11.27 14.37
C LEU A 300 2.10 -10.98 15.14
N GLU A 301 3.19 -10.61 14.47
CA GLU A 301 4.46 -10.21 15.09
C GLU A 301 4.52 -8.70 15.43
N ALA A 302 3.67 -7.87 14.82
CA ALA A 302 3.65 -6.43 15.06
C ALA A 302 3.24 -6.07 16.51
N ASP A 303 3.73 -4.95 17.07
CA ASP A 303 3.34 -4.54 18.42
C ASP A 303 1.88 -4.07 18.45
N VAL A 304 1.03 -4.76 19.21
CA VAL A 304 -0.39 -4.45 19.35
C VAL A 304 -0.65 -3.02 19.82
N ARG A 305 0.24 -2.45 20.64
CA ARG A 305 0.13 -1.09 21.17
C ARG A 305 0.27 -0.03 20.08
N LEU A 306 0.97 -0.36 19.00
CA LEU A 306 1.24 0.53 17.88
C LEU A 306 0.31 0.24 16.69
N LEU A 307 -0.37 -0.91 16.65
CA LEU A 307 -1.31 -1.26 15.56
C LEU A 307 -2.43 -0.21 15.37
N GLY A 308 -2.86 0.44 16.45
CA GLY A 308 -3.88 1.51 16.37
C GLY A 308 -3.44 2.76 15.60
N THR A 309 -2.14 2.94 15.37
CA THR A 309 -1.59 4.08 14.60
C THR A 309 -1.41 3.77 13.11
N MET A 310 -1.65 2.52 12.69
CA MET A 310 -1.54 2.12 11.29
C MET A 310 -2.62 2.77 10.43
N PRO A 311 -2.36 3.02 9.14
CA PRO A 311 -3.39 3.33 8.15
C PRO A 311 -4.48 2.26 8.12
N ASP A 312 -5.74 2.67 8.02
CA ASP A 312 -6.89 1.76 8.04
C ASP A 312 -6.87 0.82 6.83
N TYR A 313 -6.26 1.25 5.71
CA TYR A 313 -6.08 0.41 4.52
C TYR A 313 -5.28 -0.87 4.80
N MET A 314 -4.45 -0.91 5.84
CA MET A 314 -3.74 -2.13 6.21
C MET A 314 -4.69 -3.25 6.63
N PHE A 315 -5.81 -2.93 7.28
CA PHE A 315 -6.78 -3.94 7.66
C PHE A 315 -7.49 -4.55 6.42
N ASN A 316 -7.57 -3.80 5.32
CA ASN A 316 -8.02 -4.36 4.03
C ASN A 316 -7.00 -5.36 3.47
N MET A 317 -5.70 -5.12 3.66
CA MET A 317 -4.65 -6.06 3.25
C MET A 317 -4.73 -7.37 4.06
N ILE A 318 -4.94 -7.27 5.38
CA ILE A 318 -5.14 -8.43 6.25
C ILE A 318 -6.41 -9.20 5.86
N ALA A 319 -7.51 -8.48 5.60
CA ALA A 319 -8.76 -9.08 5.13
C ALA A 319 -8.58 -9.80 3.79
N PHE A 320 -7.84 -9.20 2.85
CA PHE A 320 -7.56 -9.79 1.55
C PHE A 320 -6.76 -11.10 1.68
N ALA A 321 -5.68 -11.09 2.46
CA ALA A 321 -4.90 -12.30 2.74
C ALA A 321 -5.74 -13.39 3.41
N SER A 322 -6.53 -13.02 4.43
CA SER A 322 -7.38 -13.95 5.19
C SER A 322 -8.47 -14.58 4.31
N SER A 323 -9.15 -13.78 3.49
CA SER A 323 -10.21 -14.26 2.60
C SER A 323 -9.66 -15.24 1.56
N PHE A 324 -8.45 -14.98 1.06
CA PHE A 324 -7.81 -15.85 0.08
C PHE A 324 -7.41 -17.20 0.65
N VAL A 325 -6.74 -17.25 1.81
CA VAL A 325 -6.35 -18.53 2.41
C VAL A 325 -7.58 -19.37 2.77
N THR A 326 -8.66 -18.75 3.22
CA THR A 326 -9.96 -19.41 3.44
C THR A 326 -10.54 -19.95 2.13
N GLY A 327 -10.57 -19.13 1.08
CA GLY A 327 -11.08 -19.51 -0.24
C GLY A 327 -10.31 -20.66 -0.89
N VAL A 328 -8.98 -20.60 -0.88
CA VAL A 328 -8.12 -21.67 -1.42
C VAL A 328 -8.33 -22.96 -0.63
N ARG A 329 -8.37 -22.89 0.70
CA ARG A 329 -8.62 -24.06 1.53
C ARG A 329 -9.97 -24.70 1.20
N PHE A 330 -11.03 -23.91 1.08
CA PHE A 330 -12.34 -24.40 0.68
C PHE A 330 -12.28 -25.12 -0.68
N LEU A 331 -11.64 -24.52 -1.68
CA LEU A 331 -11.49 -25.13 -3.01
C LEU A 331 -10.71 -26.45 -2.97
N VAL A 332 -9.62 -26.52 -2.20
CA VAL A 332 -8.80 -27.74 -2.10
C VAL A 332 -9.55 -28.87 -1.41
N ILE A 333 -10.31 -28.57 -0.35
CA ILE A 333 -11.17 -29.55 0.34
C ILE A 333 -12.26 -30.06 -0.59
N GLN A 334 -12.87 -29.19 -1.41
CA GLN A 334 -13.89 -29.59 -2.40
C GLN A 334 -13.34 -30.56 -3.46
N VAL A 335 -12.04 -30.49 -3.76
CA VAL A 335 -11.37 -31.42 -4.70
C VAL A 335 -10.89 -32.71 -3.99
N GLY A 336 -11.13 -32.85 -2.68
CA GLY A 336 -10.82 -34.05 -1.91
C GLY A 336 -9.33 -34.22 -1.60
N VAL A 337 -8.57 -33.12 -1.59
CA VAL A 337 -7.15 -33.10 -1.25
C VAL A 337 -6.97 -32.50 0.13
N ASP A 338 -6.12 -33.10 0.95
CA ASP A 338 -5.77 -32.53 2.25
C ASP A 338 -4.98 -31.22 2.07
N PHE A 339 -5.38 -30.19 2.80
CA PHE A 339 -4.69 -28.91 2.85
C PHE A 339 -3.86 -28.82 4.14
N PRO A 340 -2.57 -29.22 4.14
CA PRO A 340 -1.75 -29.18 5.34
C PRO A 340 -1.45 -27.73 5.75
N GLY A 341 -1.37 -27.48 7.06
CA GLY A 341 -1.00 -26.17 7.59
C GLY A 341 -1.72 -25.83 8.89
N SER A 342 -1.45 -24.62 9.40
CA SER A 342 -2.07 -24.10 10.62
C SER A 342 -3.01 -22.92 10.34
N ILE A 343 -3.63 -22.87 9.15
CA ILE A 343 -4.47 -21.74 8.71
C ILE A 343 -5.56 -21.41 9.73
N GLU A 344 -6.28 -22.40 10.26
CA GLU A 344 -7.35 -22.13 11.25
C GLU A 344 -6.81 -21.39 12.48
N ARG A 345 -5.72 -21.93 13.07
CA ARG A 345 -5.08 -21.31 14.23
C ARG A 345 -4.51 -19.94 13.88
N LEU A 346 -4.00 -19.76 12.67
CA LEU A 346 -3.47 -18.48 12.18
C LEU A 346 -4.59 -17.44 12.04
N LEU A 347 -5.74 -17.82 11.48
CA LEU A 347 -6.93 -16.98 11.37
C LEU A 347 -7.51 -16.65 12.75
N ASP A 348 -7.64 -17.62 13.65
CA ASP A 348 -8.13 -17.41 15.02
C ASP A 348 -7.25 -16.43 15.79
N ARG A 349 -5.92 -16.59 15.69
CA ARG A 349 -4.96 -15.65 16.29
C ARG A 349 -5.06 -14.27 15.68
N THR A 350 -5.25 -14.19 14.36
CA THR A 350 -5.43 -12.92 13.64
C THR A 350 -6.69 -12.20 14.11
N ILE A 351 -7.82 -12.91 14.20
CA ILE A 351 -9.09 -12.42 14.77
C ILE A 351 -8.86 -11.90 16.20
N CYS A 352 -8.22 -12.69 17.06
CA CYS A 352 -7.95 -12.28 18.44
C CYS A 352 -7.15 -10.96 18.48
N LYS A 353 -6.12 -10.86 17.65
CA LYS A 353 -5.27 -9.66 17.61
C LYS A 353 -5.97 -8.44 17.02
N LEU A 354 -6.79 -8.62 15.98
CA LEU A 354 -7.63 -7.55 15.42
C LEU A 354 -8.60 -7.00 16.46
N ASN A 355 -9.20 -7.87 17.28
CA ASN A 355 -10.05 -7.45 18.39
C ASN A 355 -9.26 -6.71 19.47
N GLN A 356 -8.02 -7.13 19.76
CA GLN A 356 -7.16 -6.44 20.74
C GLN A 356 -6.72 -5.04 20.29
N CYS A 357 -6.50 -4.82 18.99
CA CYS A 357 -6.14 -3.50 18.46
C CYS A 357 -7.35 -2.68 17.98
N SER A 358 -8.56 -3.18 18.16
CA SER A 358 -9.78 -2.44 17.86
C SER A 358 -9.95 -1.28 18.85
N LEU A 359 -10.00 -0.07 18.31
CA LEU A 359 -10.10 1.15 19.12
C LEU A 359 -11.55 1.50 19.50
N PHE A 360 -12.52 1.07 18.69
CA PHE A 360 -13.96 1.26 18.89
C PHE A 360 -14.73 0.25 18.05
N SER A 361 -16.04 0.08 18.32
CA SER A 361 -16.87 -0.98 17.74
C SER A 361 -16.95 -0.98 16.20
N ASP A 362 -16.83 0.21 15.58
CA ASP A 362 -16.91 0.38 14.12
C ASP A 362 -15.52 0.61 13.46
N SER A 363 -14.44 0.33 14.19
CA SER A 363 -13.08 0.52 13.70
C SER A 363 -12.76 -0.42 12.52
N ALA A 364 -11.78 -0.04 11.69
CA ALA A 364 -11.34 -0.88 10.57
C ALA A 364 -10.85 -2.27 11.02
N ALA A 365 -10.20 -2.34 12.18
CA ALA A 365 -9.78 -3.61 12.79
C ALA A 365 -10.99 -4.48 13.20
N ALA A 366 -12.02 -3.88 13.83
CA ALA A 366 -13.26 -4.59 14.19
C ALA A 366 -13.98 -5.13 12.95
N LYS A 367 -14.12 -4.30 11.91
CA LYS A 367 -14.73 -4.70 10.63
C LYS A 367 -13.96 -5.84 9.96
N CYS A 368 -12.63 -5.75 9.96
CA CYS A 368 -11.75 -6.81 9.44
C CYS A 368 -11.94 -8.11 10.24
N SER A 369 -11.97 -8.05 11.57
CA SER A 369 -12.23 -9.23 12.40
C SER A 369 -13.60 -9.84 12.13
N ALA A 370 -14.64 -9.03 11.95
CA ALA A 370 -15.98 -9.51 11.65
C ALA A 370 -16.04 -10.20 10.28
N LEU A 371 -15.37 -9.63 9.27
CA LEU A 371 -15.30 -10.21 7.93
C LEU A 371 -14.58 -11.57 7.91
N ILE A 372 -13.48 -11.74 8.66
CA ILE A 372 -12.74 -13.01 8.68
C ILE A 372 -13.54 -14.11 9.41
N LYS A 373 -14.39 -13.72 10.36
CA LYS A 373 -15.22 -14.64 11.14
C LYS A 373 -16.48 -15.09 10.39
N ALA A 374 -16.97 -14.28 9.46
CA ALA A 374 -18.13 -14.57 8.61
C ALA A 374 -17.77 -15.62 7.56
#